data_AF-A0A0D0DAJ7-F1
#
_entry.id   AF-A0A0D0DAJ7-F1
#
_cell.length_a   1.000
_cell.length_b   1.000
_cell.length_c   1.000
_cell.angle_alpha   90.00
_cell.angle_beta   90.00
_cell.angle_gamma   90.00
#
_symmetry.space_group_name_H-M   'P 1'
#
loop_
_entity.id
_entity.type
_entity.pdbx_description
1 polymer ?
#
loop_
_entity_poly.entity_id
_entity_poly.type
_entity_poly.pdbx_seq_one_letter_code
_entity_poly.pdbx_strand_id
1 'polypeptide(L)'
;MSNALMPHEMLEKEFCIQFVSSSPHTTPLELMQGLKESIQKVVNDPIVAFDVKYQEEVMHIPYDLFLAGNNPMQAEECSHGGLKCNYFCHTCKVGGMNLEKKTDEVYMNIFKCGELRTPEETLAKIKNQIELAKLSGGMEKVKTDVSKTGIQDVATTAIIEHLFELGKSLWKREVGKPVLSEDQVCTQLESELNALLGSLSINDHINPLLGMPGVNIHQDTPTEILHTILLGVVKYFWGQTAYILDKAHSLHMFQTCLESIDKDGLNYPMLGADYIVRYKGSLIGKHFKSLAQVMPYLIYDLVPRMVLNGWIAIGRLVVLLWHTLIEDM
;
A
#
# COMPACT_ATOMS: atom_id res chain seq x y z
N MET A 1 15.51 -7.06 5.70
CA MET A 1 14.73 -8.31 5.68
C MET A 1 14.72 -8.90 7.07
N SER A 2 13.62 -9.55 7.45
CA SER A 2 13.45 -10.14 8.78
C SER A 2 13.06 -11.60 8.65
N ASN A 3 13.63 -12.49 9.48
CA ASN A 3 13.28 -13.90 9.46
C ASN A 3 11.95 -14.13 10.20
N ALA A 4 10.89 -14.42 9.44
CA ALA A 4 9.53 -14.62 9.96
C ALA A 4 9.39 -15.82 10.93
N LEU A 5 10.38 -16.73 10.98
CA LEU A 5 10.40 -17.86 11.92
C LEU A 5 10.90 -17.46 13.32
N MET A 6 11.37 -16.22 13.49
CA MET A 6 11.81 -15.74 14.80
C MET A 6 10.61 -15.22 15.62
N PRO A 7 10.62 -15.43 16.96
CA PRO A 7 9.65 -14.78 17.84
C PRO A 7 9.65 -13.27 17.66
N HIS A 8 8.50 -12.62 17.83
CA HIS A 8 8.36 -11.17 17.66
C HIS A 8 9.36 -10.37 18.50
N GLU A 9 9.62 -10.80 19.74
CA GLU A 9 10.62 -10.20 20.64
C GLU A 9 12.06 -10.22 20.09
N MET A 10 12.36 -11.13 19.17
CA MET A 10 13.66 -11.21 18.48
C MET A 10 13.70 -10.30 17.26
N LEU A 11 12.59 -10.16 16.53
CA LEU A 11 12.50 -9.33 15.32
C LEU A 11 12.87 -7.87 15.58
N GLU A 12 12.56 -7.35 16.76
CA GLU A 12 12.83 -5.96 17.14
C GLU A 12 14.25 -5.74 17.70
N LYS A 13 15.03 -6.81 17.92
CA LYS A 13 16.41 -6.67 18.41
C LYS A 13 17.32 -6.21 17.28
N GLU A 14 18.19 -5.24 17.59
CA GLU A 14 19.15 -4.67 16.64
C GLU A 14 19.99 -5.75 15.92
N PHE A 15 20.39 -6.81 16.63
CA PHE A 15 21.10 -7.96 16.05
C PHE A 15 20.36 -8.62 14.86
N CYS A 16 19.03 -8.64 14.91
CA CYS A 16 18.18 -9.24 13.88
C CYS A 16 17.84 -8.26 12.74
N ILE A 17 18.24 -7.00 12.83
CA ILE A 17 18.03 -5.98 11.81
C ILE A 17 19.27 -5.89 10.93
N GLN A 18 19.19 -6.43 9.73
CA GLN A 18 20.29 -6.45 8.76
C GLN A 18 20.04 -5.42 7.66
N PHE A 19 20.98 -4.49 7.50
CA PHE A 19 20.98 -3.54 6.39
C PHE A 19 21.36 -4.25 5.09
N VAL A 20 20.54 -4.07 4.05
CA VAL A 20 20.78 -4.69 2.74
C VAL A 20 21.49 -3.71 1.80
N SER A 21 20.86 -2.58 1.51
CA SER A 21 21.40 -1.57 0.62
C SER A 21 20.66 -0.24 0.77
N SER A 22 21.29 0.84 0.34
CA SER A 22 20.68 2.14 0.10
C SER A 22 21.44 2.85 -1.03
N SER A 23 20.75 3.70 -1.77
CA SER A 23 21.36 4.46 -2.87
C SER A 23 20.65 5.81 -3.02
N PRO A 24 21.38 6.90 -3.26
CA PRO A 24 20.78 8.20 -3.58
C PRO A 24 20.34 8.30 -5.05
N HIS A 25 20.69 7.32 -5.88
CA HIS A 25 20.47 7.34 -7.34
C HIS A 25 19.55 6.23 -7.83
N THR A 26 19.33 5.21 -7.00
CA THR A 26 18.56 4.02 -7.34
C THR A 26 17.20 4.10 -6.69
N THR A 27 16.16 3.88 -7.48
CA THR A 27 14.77 3.82 -7.01
C THR A 27 14.55 2.58 -6.12
N PRO A 28 13.50 2.56 -5.28
CA PRO A 28 13.17 1.40 -4.47
C PRO A 28 13.03 0.11 -5.29
N LEU A 29 12.33 0.16 -6.44
CA LEU A 29 12.12 -1.01 -7.29
C LEU A 29 13.42 -1.52 -7.95
N GLU A 30 14.34 -0.64 -8.32
CA GLU A 30 15.66 -1.06 -8.81
C GLU A 30 16.50 -1.73 -7.71
N LEU A 31 16.42 -1.25 -6.45
CA LEU A 31 17.04 -1.95 -5.32
C LEU A 31 16.40 -3.33 -5.10
N MET A 32 15.08 -3.44 -5.27
CA MET A 32 14.36 -4.71 -5.17
C MET A 32 14.72 -5.69 -6.29
N GLN A 33 15.09 -5.22 -7.48
CA GLN A 33 15.59 -6.09 -8.55
C GLN A 33 16.86 -6.83 -8.12
N GLY A 34 17.82 -6.13 -7.49
CA GLY A 34 19.03 -6.78 -6.96
C GLY A 34 18.74 -7.77 -5.83
N LEU A 35 17.72 -7.50 -5.01
CA LEU A 35 17.27 -8.44 -3.99
C LEU A 35 16.63 -9.70 -4.61
N LYS A 36 15.76 -9.52 -5.60
CA LYS A 36 15.13 -10.62 -6.35
C LYS A 36 16.18 -11.53 -6.97
N GLU A 37 17.19 -10.96 -7.65
CA GLU A 37 18.29 -11.73 -8.23
C GLU A 37 19.07 -12.51 -7.16
N SER A 38 19.31 -11.91 -6.00
CA SER A 38 19.97 -12.58 -4.88
C SER A 38 19.17 -13.76 -4.35
N ILE A 39 17.86 -13.61 -4.18
CA ILE A 39 16.96 -14.70 -3.73
C ILE A 39 16.88 -15.80 -4.79
N GLN A 40 16.70 -15.44 -6.06
CA GLN A 40 16.68 -16.40 -7.18
C GLN A 40 18.00 -17.17 -7.29
N LYS A 41 19.14 -16.52 -7.02
CA LYS A 41 20.42 -17.20 -6.98
C LYS A 41 20.45 -18.27 -5.90
N VAL A 42 20.00 -17.97 -4.68
CA VAL A 42 20.01 -18.94 -3.57
C VAL A 42 19.01 -20.08 -3.78
N VAL A 43 17.89 -19.83 -4.47
CA VAL A 43 16.96 -20.90 -4.86
C VAL A 43 17.61 -21.92 -5.81
N ASN A 44 18.48 -21.46 -6.72
CA ASN A 44 19.19 -22.32 -7.67
C ASN A 44 20.48 -22.93 -7.11
N ASP A 45 21.14 -22.21 -6.19
CA ASP A 45 22.39 -22.60 -5.52
C ASP A 45 22.25 -22.37 -4.00
N PRO A 46 21.63 -23.32 -3.28
CA PRO A 46 21.33 -23.18 -1.85
C PRO A 46 22.57 -22.97 -0.98
N ILE A 47 22.41 -22.19 0.10
CA ILE A 47 23.50 -21.98 1.05
C ILE A 47 23.60 -23.21 1.95
N VAL A 48 24.72 -23.92 1.88
CA VAL A 48 25.02 -25.05 2.78
C VAL A 48 25.65 -24.52 4.07
N ALA A 49 25.09 -24.91 5.21
CA ALA A 49 25.64 -24.62 6.54
C ALA A 49 25.63 -25.89 7.40
N PHE A 50 26.48 -25.94 8.43
CA PHE A 50 26.46 -27.05 9.39
C PHE A 50 25.53 -26.73 10.56
N ASP A 51 24.51 -27.55 10.77
CA ASP A 51 23.62 -27.42 11.92
C ASP A 51 24.24 -28.10 13.15
N VAL A 52 24.64 -27.29 14.13
CA VAL A 52 25.29 -27.78 15.36
C VAL A 52 24.38 -28.61 16.26
N LYS A 53 23.05 -28.49 16.13
CA LYS A 53 22.08 -29.25 16.92
C LYS A 53 21.89 -30.65 16.32
N TYR A 54 21.79 -30.76 15.00
CA TYR A 54 21.58 -32.03 14.30
C TYR A 54 22.89 -32.70 13.85
N GLN A 55 24.03 -32.00 13.94
CA GLN A 55 25.35 -32.48 13.54
C GLN A 55 25.43 -32.91 12.06
N GLU A 56 24.73 -32.20 11.19
CA GLU A 56 24.66 -32.48 9.75
C GLU A 56 24.69 -31.19 8.92
N GLU A 57 24.99 -31.33 7.62
CA GLU A 57 24.86 -30.24 6.66
C GLU A 57 23.39 -29.99 6.35
N VAL A 58 22.96 -28.74 6.44
CA VAL A 58 21.62 -28.27 6.10
C VAL A 58 21.69 -27.25 4.97
N MET A 59 20.65 -27.22 4.14
CA MET A 59 20.51 -26.22 3.08
C MET A 59 19.55 -25.11 3.52
N HIS A 60 19.99 -23.87 3.39
CA HIS A 60 19.16 -22.68 3.60
C HIS A 60 18.67 -22.15 2.25
N ILE A 61 17.36 -22.16 2.07
CA ILE A 61 16.67 -21.58 0.92
C ILE A 61 15.70 -20.51 1.45
N PRO A 62 16.07 -19.23 1.41
CA PRO A 62 15.17 -18.16 1.78
C PRO A 62 14.08 -18.02 0.71
N TYR A 63 12.86 -17.74 1.17
CA TYR A 63 11.76 -17.29 0.34
C TYR A 63 11.09 -16.12 1.03
N ASP A 64 10.56 -15.22 0.22
CA ASP A 64 9.83 -14.07 0.74
C ASP A 64 8.43 -14.50 1.18
N LEU A 65 8.03 -14.03 2.37
CA LEU A 65 6.71 -14.34 2.94
C LEU A 65 5.71 -13.22 2.67
N PHE A 66 6.12 -11.97 2.90
CA PHE A 66 5.33 -10.77 2.61
C PHE A 66 6.23 -9.53 2.62
N LEU A 67 5.75 -8.45 1.99
CA LEU A 67 6.38 -7.14 2.01
C LEU A 67 5.60 -6.22 2.95
N ALA A 68 6.21 -5.90 4.09
CA ALA A 68 5.69 -4.91 5.01
C ALA A 68 6.08 -3.51 4.55
N GLY A 69 5.11 -2.62 4.43
CA GLY A 69 5.32 -1.24 4.04
C GLY A 69 4.20 -0.34 4.51
N ASN A 70 4.39 0.97 4.36
CA ASN A 70 3.26 1.90 4.47
C ASN A 70 2.44 1.88 3.16
N ASN A 71 1.23 2.43 3.17
CA ASN A 71 0.34 2.41 2.01
C ASN A 71 0.96 2.99 0.71
N PRO A 72 1.73 4.10 0.73
CA PRO A 72 2.42 4.58 -0.46
C PRO A 72 3.45 3.59 -1.03
N MET A 73 4.29 3.00 -0.17
CA MET A 73 5.31 2.04 -0.58
C MET A 73 4.67 0.78 -1.17
N GLN A 74 3.63 0.25 -0.51
CA GLN A 74 2.90 -0.93 -1.02
C GLN A 74 2.16 -0.66 -2.33
N ALA A 75 1.67 0.56 -2.54
CA ALA A 75 1.10 0.94 -3.83
C ALA A 75 2.15 0.89 -4.96
N GLU A 76 3.37 1.35 -4.70
CA GLU A 76 4.49 1.26 -5.64
C GLU A 76 4.91 -0.21 -5.87
N GLU A 77 5.08 -0.99 -4.80
CA GLU A 77 5.41 -2.43 -4.85
C GLU A 77 4.38 -3.27 -5.61
N CYS A 78 3.12 -2.82 -5.64
CA CYS A 78 2.03 -3.46 -6.39
C CYS A 78 1.80 -2.90 -7.80
N SER A 79 2.61 -1.95 -8.27
CA SER A 79 2.36 -1.19 -9.51
C SER A 79 0.95 -0.59 -9.56
N HIS A 80 0.54 0.06 -8.47
CA HIS A 80 -0.78 0.64 -8.26
C HIS A 80 -0.71 2.18 -8.18
N GLY A 81 -1.60 2.88 -8.89
CA GLY A 81 -1.64 4.36 -9.00
C GLY A 81 -2.16 5.11 -7.75
N GLY A 82 -2.28 4.41 -6.62
CA GLY A 82 -2.70 4.95 -5.33
C GLY A 82 -4.19 5.34 -5.21
N LEU A 83 -4.51 6.13 -4.18
CA LEU A 83 -5.89 6.42 -3.77
C LEU A 83 -6.69 7.33 -4.71
N LYS A 84 -6.02 7.97 -5.69
CA LYS A 84 -6.68 8.88 -6.64
C LYS A 84 -7.32 8.14 -7.82
N CYS A 85 -6.99 6.86 -8.00
CA CYS A 85 -7.57 6.03 -9.04
C CYS A 85 -9.04 5.70 -8.74
N ASN A 86 -9.84 5.42 -9.77
CA ASN A 86 -11.23 4.98 -9.55
C ASN A 86 -11.26 3.64 -8.80
N TYR A 87 -10.27 2.78 -9.10
CA TYR A 87 -10.00 1.54 -8.41
C TYR A 87 -8.77 1.75 -7.52
N PHE A 88 -9.01 1.91 -6.23
CA PHE A 88 -8.01 2.45 -5.27
C PHE A 88 -7.37 1.38 -4.38
N CYS A 89 -7.82 0.12 -4.47
CA CYS A 89 -7.28 -0.99 -3.72
C CYS A 89 -6.21 -1.73 -4.53
N HIS A 90 -5.04 -1.94 -3.92
CA HIS A 90 -3.95 -2.70 -4.52
C HIS A 90 -4.15 -4.22 -4.43
N THR A 91 -5.06 -4.72 -3.59
CA THR A 91 -5.36 -6.16 -3.47
C THR A 91 -6.47 -6.62 -4.42
N CYS A 92 -7.53 -5.82 -4.57
CA CYS A 92 -8.69 -6.19 -5.38
C CYS A 92 -9.19 -5.04 -6.27
N LYS A 93 -10.06 -5.36 -7.21
CA LYS A 93 -10.67 -4.45 -8.18
C LYS A 93 -11.87 -3.69 -7.58
N VAL A 94 -11.86 -3.40 -6.28
CA VAL A 94 -12.88 -2.55 -5.66
C VAL A 94 -12.66 -1.09 -6.07
N GLY A 95 -13.74 -0.41 -6.43
CA GLY A 95 -13.65 0.93 -6.98
C GLY A 95 -14.91 1.35 -7.70
N GLY A 96 -14.75 2.37 -8.55
CA GLY A 96 -15.82 2.99 -9.33
C GLY A 96 -15.56 4.49 -9.49
N MET A 97 -16.31 5.14 -10.38
CA MET A 97 -16.21 6.59 -10.51
C MET A 97 -16.60 7.26 -9.18
N ASN A 98 -16.03 8.44 -8.91
CA ASN A 98 -16.32 9.16 -7.66
C ASN A 98 -17.82 9.50 -7.49
N LEU A 99 -18.57 9.66 -8.58
CA LEU A 99 -20.01 9.86 -8.54
C LEU A 99 -20.74 8.57 -8.14
N GLU A 100 -20.33 7.44 -8.70
CA GLU A 100 -20.91 6.12 -8.41
C GLU A 100 -20.66 5.73 -6.95
N LYS A 101 -19.43 5.92 -6.44
CA LYS A 101 -19.07 5.60 -5.04
C LYS A 101 -19.88 6.35 -3.98
N LYS A 102 -20.66 7.37 -4.36
CA LYS A 102 -21.56 8.10 -3.45
C LYS A 102 -22.96 7.51 -3.39
N THR A 103 -23.31 6.55 -4.24
CA THR A 103 -24.57 5.82 -4.14
C THR A 103 -24.47 4.77 -3.04
N ASP A 104 -25.58 4.49 -2.36
CA ASP A 104 -25.60 3.50 -1.27
C ASP A 104 -25.15 2.12 -1.77
N GLU A 105 -25.58 1.72 -2.97
CA GLU A 105 -25.23 0.42 -3.55
C GLU A 105 -23.72 0.26 -3.74
N VAL A 106 -23.06 1.21 -4.40
CA VAL A 106 -21.63 1.14 -4.69
C VAL A 106 -20.82 1.36 -3.40
N TYR A 107 -21.28 2.27 -2.53
CA TYR A 107 -20.66 2.46 -1.22
C TYR A 107 -20.66 1.18 -0.39
N MET A 108 -21.78 0.46 -0.34
CA MET A 108 -21.86 -0.83 0.36
C MET A 108 -20.98 -1.91 -0.27
N ASN A 109 -20.75 -1.86 -1.58
CA ASN A 109 -19.83 -2.78 -2.25
C ASN A 109 -18.35 -2.52 -1.91
N ILE A 110 -17.99 -1.31 -1.44
CA ILE A 110 -16.63 -1.02 -0.96
C ILE A 110 -16.26 -1.87 0.28
N PHE A 111 -17.26 -2.29 1.06
CA PHE A 111 -17.08 -3.11 2.26
C PHE A 111 -17.12 -4.62 1.98
N LYS A 112 -17.16 -5.03 0.71
CA LYS A 112 -17.10 -6.43 0.29
C LYS A 112 -15.76 -6.69 -0.39
N CYS A 113 -15.29 -7.93 -0.33
CA CYS A 113 -14.14 -8.35 -1.12
C CYS A 113 -14.47 -8.22 -2.61
N GLY A 114 -13.71 -7.41 -3.33
CA GLY A 114 -13.76 -7.34 -4.78
C GLY A 114 -13.04 -8.51 -5.43
N GLU A 115 -13.12 -8.59 -6.75
CA GLU A 115 -12.31 -9.52 -7.55
C GLU A 115 -10.82 -9.24 -7.30
N LEU A 116 -10.05 -10.27 -6.96
CA LEU A 116 -8.63 -10.13 -6.64
C LEU A 116 -7.83 -9.73 -7.88
N ARG A 117 -6.80 -8.90 -7.69
CA ARG A 117 -5.80 -8.61 -8.73
C ARG A 117 -4.79 -9.76 -8.77
N THR A 118 -4.23 -10.03 -9.94
CA THR A 118 -3.11 -10.96 -10.09
C THR A 118 -1.89 -10.27 -10.68
N PRO A 119 -0.66 -10.71 -10.32
CA PRO A 119 0.54 -10.14 -10.90
C PRO A 119 0.58 -10.24 -12.44
N GLU A 120 0.03 -11.32 -13.01
CA GLU A 120 -0.04 -11.54 -14.46
C GLU A 120 -0.95 -10.53 -15.15
N GLU A 121 -2.12 -10.25 -14.56
CA GLU A 121 -3.03 -9.22 -15.07
C GLU A 121 -2.38 -7.84 -15.02
N THR A 122 -1.71 -7.52 -13.90
CA THR A 122 -1.01 -6.25 -13.71
C THR A 122 0.13 -6.10 -14.72
N LEU A 123 0.95 -7.14 -14.91
CA LEU A 123 2.01 -7.18 -15.91
C LEU A 123 1.47 -6.98 -17.34
N ALA A 124 0.38 -7.66 -17.70
CA ALA A 124 -0.26 -7.51 -19.00
C ALA A 124 -0.79 -6.09 -19.22
N LYS A 125 -1.33 -5.45 -18.18
CA LYS A 125 -1.79 -4.06 -18.24
C LYS A 125 -0.65 -3.07 -18.41
N ILE A 126 0.46 -3.24 -17.70
CA ILE A 126 1.64 -2.37 -17.86
C ILE A 126 2.18 -2.45 -19.29
N LYS A 127 2.31 -3.66 -19.85
CA LYS A 127 2.70 -3.85 -21.26
C LYS A 127 1.74 -3.15 -22.21
N ASN A 128 0.43 -3.28 -21.99
CA ASN A 128 -0.57 -2.57 -22.78
C ASN A 128 -0.46 -1.04 -22.64
N GLN A 129 -0.12 -0.51 -21.47
CA GLN A 129 0.10 0.93 -21.29
C GLN A 129 1.29 1.44 -22.12
N ILE A 130 2.36 0.65 -22.24
CA ILE A 130 3.48 0.96 -23.13
C ILE A 130 3.04 0.93 -24.61
N GLU A 131 2.22 -0.05 -25.00
CA GLU A 131 1.62 -0.08 -26.34
C GLU A 131 0.76 1.16 -26.63
N LEU A 132 -0.09 1.54 -25.67
CA LEU A 132 -0.92 2.74 -25.76
C LEU A 132 -0.09 4.02 -25.87
N ALA A 133 1.09 4.07 -25.23
CA ALA A 133 1.98 5.23 -25.27
C ALA A 133 2.52 5.52 -26.67
N LYS A 134 2.63 4.49 -27.53
CA LYS A 134 3.08 4.62 -28.92
C LYS A 134 2.01 5.19 -29.86
N LEU A 135 0.75 5.24 -29.44
CA LEU A 135 -0.36 5.69 -30.28
C LEU A 135 -0.53 7.22 -30.26
N SER A 136 -1.18 7.75 -31.29
CA SER A 136 -1.66 9.14 -31.27
C SER A 136 -2.56 9.39 -30.05
N GLY A 137 -2.28 10.48 -29.32
CA GLY A 137 -2.92 10.80 -28.04
C GLY A 137 -2.55 9.84 -26.89
N GLY A 138 -1.42 9.14 -26.98
CA GLY A 138 -0.98 8.11 -26.02
C GLY A 138 -1.04 8.54 -24.56
N MET A 139 -0.66 9.78 -24.24
CA MET A 139 -0.74 10.34 -22.88
C MET A 139 -2.15 10.25 -22.28
N GLU A 140 -3.18 10.67 -23.02
CA GLU A 140 -4.56 10.65 -22.52
C GLU A 140 -5.11 9.21 -22.48
N LYS A 141 -4.68 8.35 -23.41
CA LYS A 141 -5.03 6.92 -23.44
C LYS A 141 -4.49 6.18 -22.22
N VAL A 142 -3.20 6.36 -21.89
CA VAL A 142 -2.56 5.76 -20.70
C VAL A 142 -3.22 6.31 -19.44
N LYS A 143 -3.40 7.63 -19.33
CA LYS A 143 -4.09 8.24 -18.18
C LYS A 143 -5.51 7.71 -17.99
N THR A 144 -6.24 7.49 -19.07
CA THR A 144 -7.58 6.88 -19.04
C THR A 144 -7.50 5.42 -18.58
N ASP A 145 -6.53 4.65 -19.06
CA ASP A 145 -6.34 3.26 -18.64
C ASP A 145 -5.96 3.15 -17.16
N VAL A 146 -5.00 3.95 -16.67
CA VAL A 146 -4.64 4.05 -15.24
C VAL A 146 -5.86 4.41 -14.39
N SER A 147 -6.68 5.38 -14.85
CA SER A 147 -7.90 5.77 -14.15
C SER A 147 -8.93 4.63 -14.07
N LYS A 148 -9.06 3.83 -15.13
CA LYS A 148 -9.99 2.70 -15.24
C LYS A 148 -9.51 1.42 -14.55
N THR A 149 -8.21 1.24 -14.36
CA THR A 149 -7.65 -0.02 -13.82
C THR A 149 -7.04 0.16 -12.44
N GLY A 150 -6.62 1.38 -12.09
CA GLY A 150 -5.79 1.65 -10.90
C GLY A 150 -4.35 1.18 -11.02
N ILE A 151 -3.93 0.67 -12.19
CA ILE A 151 -2.58 0.13 -12.40
C ILE A 151 -1.70 1.24 -12.97
N GLN A 152 -0.58 1.50 -12.31
CA GLN A 152 0.45 2.41 -12.76
C GLN A 152 1.79 1.93 -12.21
N ASP A 153 2.73 1.70 -13.12
CA ASP A 153 4.03 1.18 -12.77
C ASP A 153 5.08 2.31 -12.75
N VAL A 154 5.70 2.50 -11.58
CA VAL A 154 6.70 3.55 -11.40
C VAL A 154 7.98 3.23 -12.18
N ALA A 155 8.36 1.94 -12.26
CA ALA A 155 9.57 1.50 -12.96
C ALA A 155 9.56 1.84 -14.46
N THR A 156 8.40 1.76 -15.12
CA THR A 156 8.25 2.11 -16.55
C THR A 156 7.90 3.57 -16.82
N THR A 157 7.74 4.41 -15.79
CA THR A 157 7.28 5.79 -15.96
C THR A 157 8.23 6.62 -16.84
N ALA A 158 9.55 6.51 -16.64
CA ALA A 158 10.53 7.25 -17.44
C ALA A 158 10.50 6.87 -18.92
N ILE A 159 10.29 5.58 -19.23
CA ILE A 159 10.15 5.08 -20.61
C ILE A 159 8.89 5.68 -21.24
N ILE A 160 7.76 5.59 -20.53
CA ILE A 160 6.47 6.10 -21.02
C ILE A 160 6.54 7.62 -21.27
N GLU A 161 7.16 8.40 -20.36
CA GLU A 161 7.33 9.84 -20.52
C GLU A 161 8.22 10.20 -21.72
N HIS A 162 9.30 9.46 -21.94
CA HIS A 162 10.15 9.64 -23.13
C HIS A 162 9.37 9.40 -24.42
N LEU A 163 8.59 8.31 -24.47
CA LEU A 163 7.74 7.99 -25.62
C LEU A 163 6.68 9.08 -25.87
N PHE A 164 6.13 9.68 -24.81
CA PHE A 164 5.19 10.79 -24.96
C PHE A 164 5.84 12.03 -25.58
N GLU A 165 7.01 12.44 -25.10
CA GLU A 165 7.68 13.64 -25.61
C GLU A 165 8.17 13.43 -27.05
N LEU A 166 8.75 12.27 -27.35
CA LEU A 166 9.12 11.92 -28.73
C LEU A 166 7.88 11.87 -29.63
N GLY A 167 6.82 11.18 -29.21
CA GLY A 167 5.57 11.10 -29.97
C GLY A 167 5.01 12.48 -30.26
N LYS A 168 4.92 13.36 -29.25
CA LYS A 168 4.47 14.75 -29.42
C LYS A 168 5.31 15.54 -30.42
N SER A 169 6.62 15.27 -30.50
CA SER A 169 7.49 15.90 -31.51
C SER A 169 7.21 15.39 -32.92
N LEU A 170 6.93 14.10 -33.07
CA LEU A 170 6.66 13.46 -34.37
C LEU A 170 5.27 13.80 -34.92
N TRP A 171 4.27 13.96 -34.05
CA TRP A 171 2.90 14.34 -34.43
C TRP A 171 2.74 15.85 -34.72
N LYS A 172 3.70 16.69 -34.33
CA LYS A 172 3.66 18.12 -34.62
C LYS A 172 3.83 18.36 -36.12
N ARG A 173 2.89 19.13 -36.69
CA ARG A 173 2.98 19.59 -38.08
C ARG A 173 3.91 20.81 -38.14
N GLU A 174 5.11 20.62 -38.66
CA GLU A 174 6.03 21.72 -38.97
C GLU A 174 5.94 22.11 -40.44
N VAL A 175 5.98 23.42 -40.71
CA VAL A 175 5.95 23.95 -42.07
C VAL A 175 7.22 23.49 -42.80
N GLY A 176 7.05 22.70 -43.87
CA GLY A 176 8.16 22.21 -44.71
C GLY A 176 8.66 20.80 -44.40
N LYS A 177 8.15 20.11 -43.36
CA LYS A 177 8.42 18.69 -43.13
C LYS A 177 7.32 17.81 -43.72
N PRO A 178 7.65 16.63 -44.29
CA PRO A 178 6.65 15.67 -44.70
C PRO A 178 5.83 15.20 -43.48
N VAL A 179 4.52 15.17 -43.62
CA VAL A 179 3.62 14.60 -42.61
C VAL A 179 3.85 13.09 -42.58
N LEU A 180 4.38 12.59 -41.46
CA LEU A 180 4.52 11.15 -41.24
C LEU A 180 3.13 10.51 -41.12
N SER A 181 2.96 9.32 -41.70
CA SER A 181 1.77 8.51 -41.46
C SER A 181 1.75 7.99 -40.02
N GLU A 182 0.59 7.58 -39.52
CA GLU A 182 0.52 7.04 -38.16
C GLU A 182 1.42 5.82 -37.97
N ASP A 183 1.47 4.95 -38.98
CA ASP A 183 2.30 3.74 -39.00
C ASP A 183 3.80 4.05 -38.94
N GLN A 184 4.25 5.11 -39.63
CA GLN A 184 5.64 5.56 -39.59
C GLN A 184 6.03 6.09 -38.21
N VAL A 185 5.15 6.86 -37.56
CA VAL A 185 5.42 7.36 -36.21
C VAL A 185 5.46 6.21 -35.21
N CYS A 186 4.52 5.27 -35.28
CA CYS A 186 4.52 4.08 -34.44
C CYS A 186 5.81 3.26 -34.62
N THR A 187 6.25 3.04 -35.86
CA THR A 187 7.51 2.34 -36.16
C THR A 187 8.73 3.04 -35.58
N GLN A 188 8.75 4.38 -35.62
CA GLN A 188 9.85 5.16 -35.04
C GLN A 188 9.86 5.10 -33.51
N LEU A 189 8.69 5.16 -32.87
CA LEU A 189 8.56 5.00 -31.42
C LEU A 189 8.93 3.58 -30.97
N GLU A 190 8.60 2.56 -31.78
CA GLU A 190 9.04 1.18 -31.55
C GLU A 190 10.56 1.06 -31.62
N SER A 191 11.18 1.67 -32.63
CA SER A 191 12.64 1.69 -32.76
C SER A 191 13.31 2.39 -31.58
N GLU A 192 12.73 3.49 -31.09
CA GLU A 192 13.25 4.20 -29.92
C GLU A 192 13.10 3.37 -28.64
N LEU A 193 11.95 2.72 -28.46
CA LEU A 193 11.74 1.80 -27.33
C LEU A 193 12.79 0.70 -27.33
N ASN A 194 13.01 0.04 -28.47
CA ASN A 194 14.04 -1.00 -28.59
C ASN A 194 15.45 -0.45 -28.33
N ALA A 195 15.75 0.79 -28.73
CA ALA A 195 17.02 1.44 -28.43
C ALA A 195 17.21 1.72 -26.92
N LEU A 196 16.15 2.14 -26.22
CA LEU A 196 16.16 2.34 -24.76
C LEU A 196 16.35 1.03 -24.00
N LEU A 197 15.69 -0.04 -24.45
CA LEU A 197 15.80 -1.37 -23.84
C LEU A 197 17.19 -1.99 -24.09
N GLY A 198 17.84 -1.65 -25.20
CA GLY A 198 19.15 -2.18 -25.54
C GLY A 198 19.11 -3.71 -25.71
N SER A 199 19.88 -4.43 -24.89
CA SER A 199 19.87 -5.90 -24.86
C SER A 199 18.86 -6.50 -23.88
N LEU A 200 18.20 -5.67 -23.08
CA LEU A 200 17.24 -6.11 -22.07
C LEU A 200 15.84 -6.23 -22.70
N SER A 201 14.99 -7.02 -22.07
CA SER A 201 13.58 -7.10 -22.42
C SER A 201 12.78 -6.06 -21.66
N ILE A 202 11.58 -5.74 -22.14
CA ILE A 202 10.68 -4.85 -21.40
C ILE A 202 10.36 -5.39 -20.00
N ASN A 203 10.39 -6.71 -19.79
CA ASN A 203 10.12 -7.31 -18.47
C ASN A 203 11.18 -6.93 -17.44
N ASP A 204 12.41 -6.63 -17.88
CA ASP A 204 13.53 -6.24 -17.01
C ASP A 204 13.40 -4.78 -16.53
N HIS A 205 12.51 -4.00 -17.14
CA HIS A 205 12.21 -2.61 -16.78
C HIS A 205 10.87 -2.44 -16.06
N ILE A 206 10.08 -3.51 -15.93
CA ILE A 206 8.82 -3.52 -15.17
C ILE A 206 9.14 -3.85 -13.72
N ASN A 207 8.28 -3.41 -12.78
CA ASN A 207 8.36 -3.77 -11.37
C ASN A 207 8.75 -5.25 -11.17
N PRO A 208 9.91 -5.51 -10.54
CA PRO A 208 10.48 -6.85 -10.48
C PRO A 208 9.66 -7.80 -9.60
N LEU A 209 8.86 -7.25 -8.69
CA LEU A 209 8.06 -8.01 -7.72
C LEU A 209 6.86 -8.71 -8.36
N LEU A 210 6.38 -8.25 -9.52
CA LEU A 210 5.29 -8.89 -10.26
C LEU A 210 5.64 -10.29 -10.79
N GLY A 211 6.94 -10.62 -10.88
CA GLY A 211 7.42 -11.92 -11.33
C GLY A 211 8.28 -12.62 -10.29
N MET A 212 8.15 -12.26 -9.01
CA MET A 212 8.95 -12.86 -7.94
C MET A 212 8.39 -14.23 -7.55
N PRO A 213 9.19 -15.32 -7.60
CA PRO A 213 8.72 -16.65 -7.22
C PRO A 213 8.29 -16.69 -5.75
N GLY A 214 7.12 -17.30 -5.49
CA GLY A 214 6.62 -17.51 -4.12
C GLY A 214 5.92 -16.31 -3.50
N VAL A 215 5.80 -15.19 -4.20
CA VAL A 215 5.12 -13.97 -3.69
C VAL A 215 4.08 -13.50 -4.70
N ASN A 216 2.87 -13.30 -4.23
CA ASN A 216 1.84 -12.53 -4.92
C ASN A 216 1.74 -11.15 -4.28
N ILE A 217 2.34 -10.13 -4.89
CA ILE A 217 2.37 -8.78 -4.30
C ILE A 217 1.00 -8.19 -3.98
N HIS A 218 -0.09 -8.64 -4.61
CA HIS A 218 -1.42 -8.12 -4.30
C HIS A 218 -2.00 -8.71 -3.00
N GLN A 219 -1.51 -9.88 -2.58
CA GLN A 219 -1.97 -10.61 -1.39
C GLN A 219 -0.95 -10.56 -0.26
N ASP A 220 0.33 -10.55 -0.61
CA ASP A 220 1.47 -10.63 0.31
C ASP A 220 2.03 -9.23 0.65
N THR A 221 1.20 -8.18 0.51
CA THR A 221 1.44 -6.84 1.06
C THR A 221 0.36 -6.55 2.11
N PRO A 222 0.53 -7.01 3.36
CA PRO A 222 -0.49 -6.84 4.39
C PRO A 222 -0.81 -5.37 4.61
N THR A 223 -2.10 -5.03 4.63
CA THR A 223 -2.56 -3.65 4.76
C THR A 223 -2.07 -3.02 6.07
N GLU A 224 -1.44 -1.87 5.95
CA GLU A 224 -0.87 -1.18 7.09
C GLU A 224 -1.96 -0.58 8.00
N ILE A 225 -1.87 -0.91 9.30
CA ILE A 225 -2.93 -0.64 10.28
C ILE A 225 -2.94 0.85 10.69
N LEU A 226 -1.78 1.51 10.75
CA LEU A 226 -1.69 2.86 11.27
C LEU A 226 -2.38 3.88 10.35
N HIS A 227 -2.15 3.90 9.04
CA HIS A 227 -2.82 4.81 8.11
C HIS A 227 -4.25 4.38 7.78
N THR A 228 -4.50 3.07 7.67
CA THR A 228 -5.81 2.56 7.25
C THR A 228 -6.83 2.60 8.39
N ILE A 229 -6.43 2.15 9.58
CA ILE A 229 -7.34 2.00 10.72
C ILE A 229 -7.21 3.18 11.67
N LEU A 230 -6.01 3.48 12.19
CA LEU A 230 -5.85 4.51 13.23
C LEU A 230 -6.03 5.93 12.68
N LEU A 231 -5.31 6.29 11.62
CA LEU A 231 -5.39 7.60 10.96
C LEU A 231 -6.50 7.68 9.90
N GLY A 232 -7.10 6.54 9.56
CA GLY A 232 -8.30 6.43 8.74
C GLY A 232 -9.54 6.33 9.62
N VAL A 233 -10.09 5.12 9.72
CA VAL A 233 -11.38 4.84 10.39
C VAL A 233 -11.51 5.51 11.76
N VAL A 234 -10.55 5.30 12.66
CA VAL A 234 -10.61 5.79 14.04
C VAL A 234 -10.51 7.31 14.09
N LYS A 235 -9.57 7.93 13.35
CA LYS A 235 -9.40 9.38 13.30
C LYS A 235 -10.66 10.10 12.81
N TYR A 236 -11.26 9.64 11.71
CA TYR A 236 -12.45 10.29 11.16
C TYR A 236 -13.66 10.07 12.05
N PHE A 237 -13.82 8.89 12.64
CA PHE A 237 -14.90 8.62 13.58
C PHE A 237 -14.74 9.40 14.90
N TRP A 238 -13.50 9.59 15.37
CA TRP A 238 -13.18 10.53 16.44
C TRP A 238 -13.55 11.96 16.09
N GLY A 239 -13.22 12.45 14.90
CA GLY A 239 -13.61 13.80 14.45
C GLY A 239 -15.12 14.02 14.55
N GLN A 240 -15.91 13.05 14.09
CA GLN A 240 -17.38 13.10 14.21
C GLN A 240 -17.83 13.07 15.68
N THR A 241 -17.21 12.24 16.51
CA THR A 241 -17.53 12.11 17.93
C THR A 241 -17.22 13.40 18.68
N ALA A 242 -16.04 13.99 18.46
CA ALA A 242 -15.62 15.26 19.05
C ALA A 242 -16.57 16.39 18.65
N TYR A 243 -16.99 16.46 17.38
CA TYR A 243 -18.00 17.42 16.92
C TYR A 243 -19.34 17.30 17.66
N ILE A 244 -19.81 16.07 17.89
CA ILE A 244 -21.05 15.82 18.64
C ILE A 244 -20.91 16.27 20.10
N LEU A 245 -19.80 15.92 20.76
CA LEU A 245 -19.52 16.31 22.14
C LEU A 245 -19.39 17.82 22.30
N ASP A 246 -18.74 18.50 21.35
CA ASP A 246 -18.65 19.97 21.30
C ASP A 246 -20.03 20.60 21.22
N LYS A 247 -20.86 20.13 20.27
CA LYS A 247 -22.22 20.66 20.05
C LYS A 247 -23.14 20.45 21.25
N ALA A 248 -22.94 19.36 22.00
CA ALA A 248 -23.67 19.05 23.21
C ALA A 248 -23.03 19.65 24.49
N HIS A 249 -21.98 20.48 24.37
CA HIS A 249 -21.22 21.03 25.50
C HIS A 249 -20.72 19.98 26.51
N SER A 250 -20.53 18.74 26.05
CA SER A 250 -20.24 17.56 26.87
C SER A 250 -18.77 17.14 26.86
N LEU A 251 -17.88 17.93 26.23
CA LEU A 251 -16.45 17.64 26.23
C LEU A 251 -15.82 17.65 27.62
N HIS A 252 -16.28 18.53 28.51
CA HIS A 252 -15.80 18.56 29.90
C HIS A 252 -16.14 17.24 30.62
N MET A 253 -17.34 16.70 30.38
CA MET A 253 -17.76 15.42 30.94
C MET A 253 -16.92 14.27 30.37
N PHE A 254 -16.72 14.25 29.05
CA PHE A 254 -15.82 13.30 28.40
C PHE A 254 -14.41 13.35 29.00
N GLN A 255 -13.86 14.55 29.24
CA GLN A 255 -12.56 14.73 29.86
C GLN A 255 -12.54 14.10 31.26
N THR A 256 -13.52 14.41 32.11
CA THR A 256 -13.64 13.84 33.45
C THR A 256 -13.71 12.31 33.42
N CYS A 257 -14.52 11.73 32.52
CA CYS A 257 -14.62 10.28 32.34
C CYS A 257 -13.27 9.65 31.93
N LEU A 258 -12.54 10.33 31.05
CA LEU A 258 -11.23 9.88 30.59
C LEU A 258 -10.16 9.99 31.69
N GLU A 259 -10.25 10.99 32.56
CA GLU A 259 -9.37 11.13 33.73
C GLU A 259 -9.67 10.06 34.79
N SER A 260 -10.93 9.65 34.92
CA SER A 260 -11.41 8.72 35.94
C SER A 260 -11.25 7.24 35.58
N ILE A 261 -10.92 6.91 34.33
CA ILE A 261 -10.83 5.51 33.91
C ILE A 261 -9.68 4.81 34.62
N ASP A 262 -9.92 3.56 35.01
CA ASP A 262 -8.86 2.68 35.48
C ASP A 262 -7.87 2.43 34.33
N LYS A 263 -6.58 2.62 34.62
CA LYS A 263 -5.49 2.52 33.64
C LYS A 263 -4.78 1.18 33.76
N ASP A 264 -5.13 0.38 34.77
CA ASP A 264 -4.58 -0.96 34.95
C ASP A 264 -4.95 -1.83 33.74
N GLY A 265 -3.93 -2.41 33.10
CA GLY A 265 -4.07 -3.19 31.87
C GLY A 265 -3.92 -2.42 30.55
N LEU A 266 -3.79 -1.08 30.57
CA LEU A 266 -3.43 -0.32 29.37
C LEU A 266 -1.90 -0.28 29.22
N ASN A 267 -1.37 -0.88 28.16
CA ASN A 267 0.07 -0.94 27.85
C ASN A 267 0.72 0.42 27.48
N TYR A 268 0.11 1.58 27.83
CA TYR A 268 0.58 2.89 27.38
C TYR A 268 0.61 3.95 28.51
N PRO A 269 1.69 4.76 28.61
CA PRO A 269 1.81 5.79 29.64
C PRO A 269 0.83 6.95 29.36
N MET A 270 -0.19 7.04 30.21
CA MET A 270 -1.15 8.13 30.38
C MET A 270 -1.80 8.70 29.10
N LEU A 271 -3.08 8.33 28.93
CA LEU A 271 -4.06 9.12 28.17
C LEU A 271 -4.20 10.51 28.81
N GLY A 272 -3.33 11.46 28.47
CA GLY A 272 -3.42 12.84 28.97
C GLY A 272 -4.73 13.46 28.52
N ALA A 273 -5.75 13.47 29.37
CA ALA A 273 -7.11 13.85 29.00
C ALA A 273 -7.19 15.31 28.55
N ASP A 274 -6.55 16.24 29.28
CA ASP A 274 -6.39 17.64 28.87
C ASP A 274 -5.75 17.75 27.49
N TYR A 275 -4.70 16.97 27.20
CA TYR A 275 -4.05 16.96 25.89
C TYR A 275 -5.01 16.47 24.79
N ILE A 276 -5.72 15.36 25.02
CA ILE A 276 -6.66 14.79 24.04
C ILE A 276 -7.77 15.79 23.70
N VAL A 277 -8.31 16.48 24.69
CA VAL A 277 -9.38 17.47 24.49
C VAL A 277 -8.83 18.74 23.83
N ARG A 278 -7.69 19.27 24.31
CA ARG A 278 -7.06 20.48 23.78
C ARG A 278 -6.60 20.33 22.34
N TYR A 279 -6.04 19.17 22.00
CA TYR A 279 -5.49 18.86 20.67
C TYR A 279 -6.34 17.85 19.90
N LYS A 280 -7.66 17.82 20.13
CA LYS A 280 -8.60 16.88 19.50
C LYS A 280 -8.52 16.80 17.98
N GLY A 281 -8.07 17.85 17.30
CA GLY A 281 -7.86 17.87 15.84
C GLY A 281 -6.49 17.38 15.35
N SER A 282 -5.50 17.23 16.24
CA SER A 282 -4.08 16.98 15.90
C SER A 282 -3.51 15.73 16.58
N LEU A 283 -4.38 14.78 16.92
CA LEU A 283 -3.97 13.52 17.51
C LEU A 283 -3.25 12.64 16.48
N ILE A 284 -2.36 11.77 16.99
CA ILE A 284 -1.56 10.84 16.19
C ILE A 284 -1.94 9.39 16.50
N GLY A 285 -1.41 8.43 15.75
CA GLY A 285 -1.79 7.02 15.82
C GLY A 285 -1.81 6.44 17.23
N LYS A 286 -0.81 6.74 18.08
CA LYS A 286 -0.76 6.24 19.47
C LYS A 286 -1.95 6.70 20.32
N HIS A 287 -2.44 7.93 20.11
CA HIS A 287 -3.61 8.45 20.82
C HIS A 287 -4.88 7.73 20.34
N PHE A 288 -5.02 7.54 19.03
CA PHE A 288 -6.17 6.82 18.46
C PHE A 288 -6.21 5.35 18.87
N LYS A 289 -5.06 4.67 18.92
CA LYS A 289 -4.97 3.29 19.40
C LYS A 289 -5.45 3.18 20.85
N SER A 290 -5.06 4.13 21.68
CA SER A 290 -5.45 4.14 23.10
C SER A 290 -6.92 4.51 23.28
N LEU A 291 -7.41 5.54 22.58
CA LEU A 291 -8.83 5.93 22.59
C LEU A 291 -9.72 4.77 22.15
N ALA A 292 -9.41 4.09 21.04
CA ALA A 292 -10.23 3.00 20.50
C ALA A 292 -10.49 1.86 21.50
N GLN A 293 -9.57 1.64 22.45
CA GLN A 293 -9.73 0.62 23.50
C GLN A 293 -10.75 1.01 24.58
N VAL A 294 -10.91 2.32 24.85
CA VAL A 294 -11.67 2.82 25.99
C VAL A 294 -12.93 3.60 25.61
N MET A 295 -13.05 4.04 24.35
CA MET A 295 -14.12 4.94 23.90
C MET A 295 -15.55 4.52 24.29
N PRO A 296 -15.97 3.24 24.20
CA PRO A 296 -17.32 2.86 24.57
C PRO A 296 -17.71 3.22 26.02
N TYR A 297 -16.75 3.20 26.94
CA TYR A 297 -16.96 3.55 28.34
C TYR A 297 -17.00 5.06 28.57
N LEU A 298 -16.27 5.83 27.77
CA LEU A 298 -16.11 7.27 27.93
C LEU A 298 -17.29 8.09 27.40
N ILE A 299 -18.04 7.54 26.44
CA ILE A 299 -19.10 8.26 25.72
C ILE A 299 -20.49 7.70 26.00
N TYR A 300 -20.61 6.73 26.91
CA TYR A 300 -21.89 6.18 27.32
C TYR A 300 -22.80 7.32 27.81
N ASP A 301 -24.01 7.41 27.27
CA ASP A 301 -24.98 8.50 27.48
C ASP A 301 -24.54 9.92 27.06
N LEU A 302 -23.34 10.10 26.47
CA LEU A 302 -22.88 11.41 25.95
C LEU A 302 -23.09 11.59 24.44
N VAL A 303 -23.35 10.50 23.71
CA VAL A 303 -23.52 10.50 22.25
C VAL A 303 -24.73 9.66 21.83
N PRO A 304 -25.28 9.87 20.61
CA PRO A 304 -26.33 9.03 20.08
C PRO A 304 -25.94 7.54 20.08
N ARG A 305 -26.91 6.65 20.31
CA ARG A 305 -26.67 5.19 20.41
C ARG A 305 -25.92 4.61 19.20
N MET A 306 -26.17 5.14 18.01
CA MET A 306 -25.49 4.73 16.78
C MET A 306 -23.97 5.00 16.82
N VAL A 307 -23.56 6.13 17.41
CA VAL A 307 -22.13 6.48 17.57
C VAL A 307 -21.47 5.56 18.59
N LEU A 308 -22.14 5.28 19.71
CA LEU A 308 -21.68 4.30 20.70
C LEU A 308 -21.50 2.90 20.07
N ASN A 309 -22.50 2.43 19.31
CA ASN A 309 -22.41 1.14 18.62
C ASN A 309 -21.25 1.11 17.62
N GLY A 310 -20.97 2.22 16.92
CA GLY A 310 -19.81 2.34 16.05
C GLY A 310 -18.48 2.21 16.79
N TRP A 311 -18.33 2.84 17.96
CA TRP A 311 -17.15 2.68 18.80
C TRP A 311 -17.00 1.26 19.37
N ILE A 312 -18.10 0.58 19.71
CA ILE A 312 -18.06 -0.83 20.11
C ILE A 312 -17.54 -1.71 18.96
N ALA A 313 -17.99 -1.46 17.73
CA ALA A 313 -17.51 -2.18 16.54
C ALA A 313 -16.01 -1.91 16.29
N ILE A 314 -15.57 -0.65 16.40
CA ILE A 314 -14.15 -0.27 16.30
C ILE A 314 -13.34 -0.98 17.40
N GLY A 315 -13.80 -1.00 18.65
CA GLY A 315 -13.12 -1.67 19.75
C GLY A 315 -12.88 -3.15 19.47
N ARG A 316 -13.91 -3.85 18.95
CA ARG A 316 -13.78 -5.26 18.51
C ARG A 316 -12.77 -5.43 17.38
N LEU A 317 -12.81 -4.55 16.38
CA LEU A 317 -11.85 -4.57 15.27
C LEU A 317 -10.41 -4.39 15.76
N VAL A 318 -10.15 -3.44 16.66
CA VAL A 318 -8.82 -3.20 17.24
C VAL A 318 -8.33 -4.45 17.99
N VAL A 319 -9.19 -5.16 18.73
CA VAL A 319 -8.76 -6.41 19.37
C VAL A 319 -8.29 -7.44 18.32
N LEU A 320 -9.05 -7.64 17.25
CA LEU A 320 -8.69 -8.59 16.18
C LEU A 320 -7.40 -8.23 15.43
N LEU A 321 -7.08 -6.93 15.35
CA LEU A 321 -5.90 -6.45 14.63
C LEU A 321 -4.60 -6.52 15.44
N TRP A 322 -4.67 -6.38 16.77
CA TRP A 322 -3.48 -6.31 17.63
C TRP A 322 -3.32 -7.50 18.58
N HIS A 323 -4.34 -8.31 18.80
CA HIS A 323 -4.23 -9.53 19.56
C HIS A 323 -3.80 -10.66 18.62
N THR A 324 -2.49 -10.85 18.49
CA THR A 324 -1.87 -11.80 17.55
C THR A 324 -1.62 -13.18 18.15
N LEU A 325 -1.83 -13.35 19.46
CA LEU A 325 -1.74 -14.64 20.14
C LEU A 325 -3.09 -15.38 20.01
N ILE A 326 -3.05 -16.52 19.34
CA ILE A 326 -4.07 -17.55 19.52
C ILE A 326 -3.52 -18.44 20.64
N GLU A 327 -4.06 -18.28 21.85
CA GLU A 327 -3.85 -19.30 22.89
C GLU A 327 -4.56 -20.57 22.40
N ASP A 328 -3.76 -21.59 22.06
CA ASP A 328 -4.17 -22.91 21.54
C ASP A 328 -4.28 -22.99 20.00
N MET A 329 -3.20 -23.50 19.36
CA MET A 329 -3.22 -24.14 18.04
C MET A 329 -2.44 -25.44 18.09
#